data_AF-A0A1J6IXM5-F1
#
_entry.id   AF-A0A1J6IXM5-F1
#
_cell.length_a   1.000
_cell.length_b   1.000
_cell.length_c   1.000
_cell.angle_alpha   90.00
_cell.angle_beta   90.00
_cell.angle_gamma   90.00
#
_symmetry.space_group_name_H-M   'P 1'
#
loop_
_entity.id
_entity.type
_entity.pdbx_description
1 polymer ?
#
loop_
_entity_poly.entity_id
_entity_poly.type
_entity_poly.pdbx_seq_one_letter_code
_entity_poly.pdbx_strand_id
1 'polypeptide(L)'
;MASRKRGSSSKQELNNERKNENKALKLENEMLRLKNKLLSERKKNLLCSTCREREKQEKIIEQVLKVMGQLKTEYENLPSSGPKNSQ
;
A
#
# COMPACT_ATOMS: atom_id res chain seq x y z
N MET A 1 42.71 11.25 27.27
CA MET A 1 41.38 11.36 26.61
C MET A 1 41.28 10.28 25.55
N ALA A 2 40.26 9.41 25.61
CA ALA A 2 39.92 8.51 24.50
C ALA A 2 38.41 8.28 24.50
N SER A 3 37.73 8.90 23.53
CA SER A 3 36.28 8.87 23.36
C SER A 3 35.77 7.46 23.06
N ARG A 4 34.99 6.89 23.99
CA ARG A 4 34.08 5.79 23.70
C ARG A 4 32.78 6.34 23.10
N LYS A 5 32.38 5.78 21.96
CA LYS A 5 31.02 5.59 21.39
C LYS A 5 31.02 5.88 19.88
N ARG A 6 31.30 4.85 19.07
CA ARG A 6 30.86 4.78 17.66
C ARG A 6 30.35 3.37 17.38
N GLY A 7 29.05 3.16 17.50
CA GLY A 7 28.44 1.86 17.25
C GLY A 7 26.92 1.85 17.06
N SER A 8 26.26 3.01 16.96
CA SER A 8 24.79 3.10 17.02
C SER A 8 24.08 3.49 15.71
N SER A 9 24.76 4.04 14.69
CA SER A 9 24.08 4.51 13.46
C SER A 9 23.62 3.35 12.57
N SER A 10 24.52 2.40 12.27
CA SER A 10 24.25 1.28 11.36
C SER A 10 23.14 0.34 11.85
N LYS A 11 23.04 0.07 13.16
CA LYS A 11 21.96 -0.76 13.71
C LYS A 11 20.58 -0.07 13.62
N GLN A 12 20.55 1.26 13.71
CA GLN A 12 19.32 2.03 13.63
C GLN A 12 18.83 2.16 12.19
N GLU A 13 19.74 2.35 11.23
CA GLU A 13 19.45 2.37 9.80
C GLU A 13 18.85 1.03 9.33
N LEU A 14 19.49 -0.09 9.67
CA LEU A 14 18.97 -1.44 9.36
C LEU A 14 17.57 -1.71 9.95
N ASN A 15 17.29 -1.14 11.14
CA ASN A 15 15.98 -1.28 11.76
C ASN A 15 14.91 -0.45 11.04
N ASN A 16 15.29 0.72 10.50
CA ASN A 16 14.39 1.55 9.71
C ASN A 16 14.09 0.94 8.34
N GLU A 17 15.09 0.36 7.66
CA GLU A 17 14.92 -0.37 6.41
C GLU A 17 13.94 -1.54 6.58
N ARG A 18 14.14 -2.39 7.60
CA ARG A 18 13.21 -3.48 7.91
C ARG A 18 11.78 -3.01 8.22
N LYS A 19 11.63 -1.86 8.88
CA LYS A 19 10.30 -1.30 9.15
C LYS A 19 9.61 -0.83 7.86
N ASN A 20 10.38 -0.22 6.95
CA ASN A 20 9.86 0.22 5.65
C ASN A 20 9.49 -0.96 4.75
N GLU A 21 10.32 -2.01 4.70
CA GLU A 21 10.01 -3.25 3.97
C GLU A 21 8.73 -3.91 4.51
N ASN A 22 8.60 -4.03 5.83
CA ASN A 22 7.38 -4.57 6.44
C ASN A 22 6.15 -3.71 6.12
N LYS A 23 6.31 -2.39 6.06
CA LYS A 23 5.22 -1.47 5.70
C LYS A 23 4.86 -1.63 4.22
N ALA A 24 5.84 -1.74 3.32
CA ALA A 24 5.65 -2.02 1.91
C ALA A 24 4.86 -3.30 1.69
N LEU A 25 5.29 -4.41 2.31
CA LEU A 25 4.60 -5.71 2.22
C LEU A 25 3.16 -5.66 2.74
N LYS A 26 2.89 -4.89 3.81
CA LYS A 26 1.51 -4.72 4.31
C LYS A 26 0.64 -3.99 3.30
N LEU A 27 1.14 -2.91 2.73
CA LEU A 27 0.42 -2.13 1.72
C LEU A 27 0.19 -2.95 0.44
N GLU A 28 1.17 -3.74 -0.02
CA GLU A 28 1.01 -4.64 -1.16
C GLU A 28 -0.06 -5.70 -0.92
N ASN A 29 -0.05 -6.33 0.25
CA ASN A 29 -1.08 -7.31 0.63
C ASN A 29 -2.48 -6.69 0.68
N GLU A 30 -2.59 -5.47 1.23
CA GLU A 30 -3.87 -4.76 1.28
C GLU A 30 -4.36 -4.36 -0.12
N MET A 31 -3.47 -3.87 -0.99
CA MET A 31 -3.78 -3.61 -2.39
C MET A 31 -4.25 -4.87 -3.12
N LEU A 32 -3.61 -6.02 -2.88
CA LEU A 32 -4.02 -7.30 -3.46
C LEU A 32 -5.42 -7.71 -2.98
N ARG A 33 -5.70 -7.57 -1.67
CA ARG A 33 -7.03 -7.82 -1.11
C ARG A 33 -8.10 -6.94 -1.74
N LEU A 34 -7.81 -5.65 -1.94
CA LEU A 34 -8.74 -4.72 -2.58
C LEU A 34 -8.93 -5.01 -4.08
N LYS A 35 -7.89 -5.43 -4.80
CA LYS A 35 -8.02 -5.91 -6.20
C LYS A 35 -8.99 -7.09 -6.28
N ASN A 36 -8.85 -8.07 -5.38
CA ASN A 36 -9.77 -9.22 -5.33
C ASN A 36 -11.21 -8.79 -4.99
N LYS A 37 -11.38 -7.86 -4.04
CA LYS A 37 -12.68 -7.27 -3.73
C LYS A 37 -13.27 -6.58 -4.95
N LEU A 38 -12.51 -5.72 -5.64
CA LEU A 38 -12.95 -5.03 -6.86
C LEU A 38 -13.43 -6.02 -7.93
N LEU A 39 -12.69 -7.11 -8.16
CA LEU A 39 -13.11 -8.16 -9.10
C LEU A 39 -14.42 -8.82 -8.67
N SER A 40 -14.59 -9.11 -7.38
CA SER A 40 -15.84 -9.66 -6.84
C SER A 40 -17.02 -8.70 -7.02
N GLU A 41 -16.83 -7.42 -6.68
CA GLU A 41 -17.86 -6.41 -6.79
C GLU A 41 -18.23 -6.12 -8.25
N ARG A 42 -17.28 -6.16 -9.19
CA ARG A 42 -17.55 -6.07 -10.63
C ARG A 42 -18.36 -7.27 -11.14
N LYS A 43 -18.03 -8.48 -10.69
CA LYS A 43 -18.83 -9.69 -11.02
C LYS A 43 -20.27 -9.55 -10.52
N LYS A 44 -20.47 -9.07 -9.29
CA LYS A 44 -21.82 -8.80 -8.77
C LYS A 44 -22.56 -7.75 -9.61
N ASN A 45 -21.88 -6.69 -10.04
CA ASN A 45 -22.51 -5.64 -10.87
C ASN A 45 -23.06 -6.17 -12.20
N LEU A 46 -22.34 -7.11 -12.83
CA LEU A 46 -22.79 -7.77 -14.06
C LEU A 46 -24.06 -8.61 -13.85
N LEU A 47 -24.28 -9.09 -12.61
CA LEU A 47 -25.46 -9.89 -12.24
C LEU A 47 -26.64 -9.02 -11.76
N CYS A 48 -26.47 -7.70 -11.62
CA CYS A 48 -27.54 -6.82 -11.16
C CYS A 48 -28.67 -6.73 -12.20
N SER A 49 -29.88 -7.02 -11.74
CA SER A 49 -31.09 -7.10 -12.57
C SER A 49 -31.81 -5.76 -12.69
N THR A 50 -31.58 -4.86 -11.73
CA THR A 50 -32.21 -3.53 -11.69
C THR A 50 -31.19 -2.40 -11.73
N CYS A 51 -31.61 -1.23 -12.22
CA CYS A 51 -30.78 -0.02 -12.21
C CYS A 51 -30.39 0.40 -10.78
N ARG A 52 -31.28 0.21 -9.80
CA ARG A 52 -31.02 0.55 -8.39
C ARG A 52 -29.94 -0.34 -7.77
N GLU A 53 -29.91 -1.63 -8.12
CA GLU A 53 -28.85 -2.54 -7.70
C GLU A 53 -27.51 -2.15 -8.32
N ARG A 54 -27.48 -1.84 -9.63
CA ARG A 54 -26.27 -1.35 -10.31
C ARG A 54 -25.73 -0.08 -9.68
N GLU A 55 -26.59 0.90 -9.41
CA GLU A 55 -26.15 2.18 -8.80
C GLU A 55 -25.52 1.97 -7.41
N LYS A 56 -26.12 1.09 -6.57
CA LYS A 56 -25.52 0.72 -5.28
C LYS A 56 -24.17 0.06 -5.46
N GLN A 57 -24.07 -0.83 -6.44
CA GLN A 57 -22.87 -1.60 -6.70
C GLN A 57 -21.74 -0.74 -7.28
N GLU A 58 -22.06 0.22 -8.15
CA GLU A 58 -21.12 1.21 -8.68
C GLU A 58 -20.55 2.09 -7.57
N LYS A 59 -21.37 2.54 -6.60
CA LYS A 59 -20.88 3.28 -5.43
C LYS A 59 -19.88 2.46 -4.60
N ILE A 60 -20.11 1.16 -4.45
CA ILE A 60 -19.16 0.27 -3.76
C ILE A 60 -17.85 0.15 -4.55
N ILE A 61 -17.93 -0.03 -5.87
CA ILE A 61 -16.77 -0.12 -6.75
C ILE A 61 -15.94 1.17 -6.70
N GLU A 62 -16.59 2.33 -6.75
CA GLU A 62 -15.95 3.65 -6.66
C GLU A 62 -15.20 3.82 -5.33
N GLN A 63 -15.83 3.44 -4.22
CA GLN A 63 -15.18 3.48 -2.91
C GLN A 63 -13.93 2.59 -2.85
N VAL A 64 -14.00 1.37 -3.40
CA VAL A 64 -12.84 0.45 -3.44
C VAL A 64 -11.70 1.06 -4.26
N LEU A 65 -12.01 1.65 -5.42
CA LEU A 65 -11.01 2.32 -6.26
C LEU A 65 -10.37 3.52 -5.56
N LYS A 66 -11.15 4.32 -4.83
CA LYS A 66 -10.63 5.44 -4.04
C LYS A 66 -9.64 4.99 -2.98
N VAL A 67 -9.98 3.95 -2.21
CA VAL A 67 -9.08 3.40 -1.18
C VAL A 67 -7.82 2.83 -1.81
N MET A 68 -7.94 2.11 -2.94
CA MET A 68 -6.76 1.62 -3.66
C MET A 68 -5.84 2.75 -4.13
N GLY A 69 -6.40 3.88 -4.58
CA GLY A 69 -5.62 5.06 -4.94
C GLY A 69 -4.84 5.63 -3.76
N GLN A 70 -5.48 5.73 -2.59
CA GLN A 70 -4.83 6.19 -1.35
C GLN A 70 -3.68 5.28 -0.92
N LEU A 71 -3.89 3.96 -0.92
CA LEU A 71 -2.85 2.99 -0.56
C LEU A 71 -1.69 2.99 -1.57
N LYS A 72 -1.98 3.19 -2.86
CA LYS A 72 -0.94 3.32 -3.88
C LYS A 72 -0.07 4.55 -3.62
N THR A 73 -0.69 5.70 -3.33
CA THR A 73 0.05 6.91 -2.94
C THR A 73 0.86 6.69 -1.66
N GLU A 74 0.30 6.01 -0.65
CA GLU A 74 1.05 5.70 0.57
C GLU A 74 2.27 4.80 0.28
N TYR A 75 2.11 3.81 -0.59
CA TYR A 75 3.17 2.91 -1.01
C TYR A 75 4.28 3.65 -1.76
N GLU A 76 3.92 4.51 -2.72
CA GLU A 76 4.86 5.32 -3.50
C GLU A 76 5.62 6.35 -2.64
N ASN A 77 5.01 6.81 -1.55
CA ASN A 77 5.63 7.71 -0.58
C ASN A 77 6.52 7.00 0.45
N LEU A 78 6.63 5.67 0.41
CA LEU A 78 7.57 4.98 1.29
C LEU A 78 9.00 5.38 0.96
N PRO A 79 9.88 5.57 1.97
CA PRO A 79 11.28 5.85 1.71
C PRO A 79 11.88 4.68 0.95
N SER A 80 12.32 4.92 -0.29
CA SER A 80 13.00 3.91 -1.11
C SER A 80 14.23 3.38 -0.38
N SER A 81 14.23 2.10 -0.04
CA SER A 81 15.42 1.36 0.38
C SER A 81 16.27 1.02 -0.85
N GLY A 82 17.01 2.02 -1.36
CA GLY A 82 17.94 1.86 -2.47
C GLY A 82 18.78 3.12 -2.66
N PRO A 83 20.08 3.00 -3.00
CA PRO A 83 20.99 4.12 -3.01
C PRO A 83 20.49 5.18 -4.00
N LYS A 84 20.45 6.45 -3.54
CA LYS A 84 20.50 7.58 -4.47
C LYS A 84 21.84 7.43 -5.19
N ASN A 85 21.83 6.94 -6.43
CA ASN A 85 22.95 7.14 -7.33
C ASN A 85 23.07 8.67 -7.50
N SER A 86 24.01 9.24 -6.76
CA SER A 86 24.57 10.55 -7.03
C SER A 86 25.27 10.45 -8.38
N GLN A 87 24.67 10.99 -9.43
CA GLN A 87 25.40 11.43 -10.62
C GLN A 87 25.64 12.92 -10.51
#